data_AF-A0A1G7I5C7-F1
#
_entry.id   AF-A0A1G7I5C7-F1
#
_cell.length_a   1.000
_cell.length_b   1.000
_cell.length_c   1.000
_cell.angle_alpha   90.00
_cell.angle_beta   90.00
_cell.angle_gamma   90.00
#
_symmetry.space_group_name_H-M   'P 1'
#
loop_
_entity.id
_entity.type
_entity.pdbx_description
1 polymer ?
#
loop_
_entity_poly.entity_id
_entity_poly.type
_entity_poly.pdbx_seq_one_letter_code
_entity_poly.pdbx_strand_id
1 'polypeptide(L)'
;MKLLYNSICIIACLAVTACHKDKKTEVVKQLTIADAGSTASVSMGETISLTLGNPGDGGYQVNDPLYKTSVLTLVSHTHQNSTTNAVGDAGNDTWKFTAKGSGTTTLEITASRGTQGADKISLFSNQITVK
;
A
#
# COMPACT_ATOMS: atom_id res chain seq x y z
N MET A 1 -12.62 51.93 52.45
CA MET A 1 -12.68 50.46 52.69
C MET A 1 -13.73 49.91 51.72
N LYS A 2 -13.33 49.15 50.67
CA LYS A 2 -13.34 47.66 50.61
C LYS A 2 -14.78 47.11 50.79
N LEU A 3 -15.42 46.31 49.94
CA LEU A 3 -15.09 45.41 48.80
C LEU A 3 -16.42 45.18 48.03
N LEU A 4 -16.50 45.27 46.69
CA LEU A 4 -16.41 44.19 45.68
C LEU A 4 -17.38 42.99 45.83
N TYR A 5 -18.30 42.81 44.87
CA TYR A 5 -18.64 41.56 44.13
C TYR A 5 -19.89 41.83 43.25
N ASN A 6 -19.82 42.13 41.95
CA ASN A 6 -19.39 41.36 40.77
C ASN A 6 -20.25 40.10 40.50
N SER A 7 -21.18 40.20 39.54
CA SER A 7 -21.82 39.05 38.88
C SER A 7 -22.28 39.45 37.49
N ILE A 8 -21.35 39.35 36.54
CA ILE A 8 -21.58 39.40 35.10
C ILE A 8 -21.81 37.95 34.65
N CYS A 9 -23.02 37.61 34.20
CA CYS A 9 -23.30 36.33 33.54
C CYS A 9 -22.93 36.44 32.05
N ILE A 10 -21.71 35.99 31.71
CA ILE A 10 -21.26 35.82 30.32
C ILE A 10 -21.73 34.46 29.78
N ILE A 11 -22.31 34.54 28.59
CA ILE A 11 -22.73 33.47 27.69
C ILE A 11 -21.55 32.57 27.32
N ALA A 12 -21.71 31.26 27.40
CA ALA A 12 -20.81 30.30 26.78
C ALA A 12 -21.61 29.28 25.94
N CYS A 13 -21.83 29.63 24.67
CA CYS A 13 -22.17 28.68 23.62
C CYS A 13 -20.99 27.72 23.44
N LEU A 14 -21.10 26.51 23.98
CA LEU A 14 -20.19 25.41 23.68
C LEU A 14 -20.47 24.93 22.25
N ALA A 15 -19.79 25.55 21.29
CA ALA A 15 -19.68 25.06 19.94
C ALA A 15 -18.96 23.70 19.98
N VAL A 16 -19.73 22.63 19.76
CA VAL A 16 -19.20 21.28 19.56
C VAL A 16 -18.41 21.32 18.25
N THR A 17 -17.10 21.50 18.36
CA THR A 17 -16.18 21.41 17.22
C THR A 17 -16.09 19.93 16.87
N ALA A 18 -17.01 19.47 16.02
CA ALA A 18 -16.93 18.17 15.39
C ALA A 18 -15.68 18.15 14.51
N CYS A 19 -14.57 17.61 15.05
CA CYS A 19 -13.43 17.19 14.25
C CYS A 19 -13.90 16.15 13.24
N HIS A 20 -14.33 16.61 12.06
CA HIS A 20 -14.34 15.78 10.88
C HIS A 20 -12.88 15.49 10.57
N LYS A 21 -12.45 14.29 10.99
CA LYS A 21 -11.20 13.70 10.54
C LYS A 21 -11.44 13.39 9.06
N ASP A 22 -11.16 14.36 8.19
CA ASP A 22 -11.23 14.21 6.75
C ASP A 22 -10.42 12.96 6.38
N LYS A 23 -11.13 11.88 6.07
CA LYS A 23 -10.52 10.71 5.46
C LYS A 23 -10.10 11.18 4.07
N LYS A 24 -8.85 11.63 3.96
CA LYS A 24 -8.23 11.90 2.67
C LYS A 24 -8.40 10.64 1.84
N THR A 25 -9.29 10.69 0.85
CA THR A 25 -9.49 9.59 -0.09
C THR A 25 -8.17 9.48 -0.86
N GLU A 26 -7.31 8.55 -0.46
CA GLU A 26 -6.14 8.21 -1.24
C GLU A 26 -6.61 7.70 -2.60
N VAL A 27 -6.15 8.34 -3.67
CA VAL A 27 -6.32 7.80 -5.00
C VAL A 27 -5.42 6.58 -5.09
N VAL A 28 -6.03 5.40 -5.27
CA VAL A 28 -5.32 4.13 -5.30
C VAL A 28 -5.33 3.57 -6.72
N LYS A 29 -4.15 3.43 -7.31
CA LYS A 29 -3.94 2.65 -8.52
C LYS A 29 -3.88 1.17 -8.15
N GLN A 30 -4.92 0.42 -8.50
CA GLN A 30 -4.97 -1.03 -8.32
C GLN A 30 -4.22 -1.71 -9.47
N LEU A 31 -3.39 -2.69 -9.14
CA LEU A 31 -2.68 -3.55 -10.09
C LEU A 31 -2.86 -5.01 -9.68
N THR A 32 -2.95 -5.87 -10.68
CA THR A 32 -3.10 -7.32 -10.55
C THR A 32 -2.19 -8.03 -11.56
N ILE A 33 -2.21 -9.36 -11.56
CA ILE A 33 -1.50 -10.13 -12.59
C ILE A 33 -1.93 -9.79 -14.02
N ALA A 34 -3.19 -9.36 -14.22
CA ALA A 34 -3.68 -8.97 -15.55
C ALA A 34 -3.00 -7.71 -16.10
N ASP A 35 -2.37 -6.92 -15.22
CA ASP A 35 -1.63 -5.72 -15.59
C ASP A 35 -0.15 -5.99 -15.87
N ALA A 36 0.34 -7.22 -15.70
CA ALA A 36 1.76 -7.56 -15.85
C ALA A 36 2.31 -7.24 -17.25
N GLY A 37 3.53 -6.72 -17.31
CA GLY A 37 4.20 -6.27 -18.53
C GLY A 37 3.76 -4.89 -19.04
N SER A 38 2.80 -4.24 -18.38
CA SER A 38 2.30 -2.93 -18.79
C SER A 38 3.04 -1.76 -18.12
N THR A 39 2.65 -0.54 -18.49
CA THR A 39 3.08 0.70 -17.83
C THR A 39 1.94 1.29 -17.01
N ALA A 40 2.18 1.54 -15.73
CA ALA A 40 1.27 2.29 -14.87
C ALA A 40 1.79 3.72 -14.66
N SER A 41 0.91 4.71 -14.82
CA SER A 41 1.20 6.11 -14.49
C SER A 41 0.45 6.50 -13.22
N VAL A 42 1.15 7.17 -12.30
CA VAL A 42 0.60 7.74 -11.06
C VAL A 42 1.20 9.11 -10.80
N SER A 43 0.56 9.91 -9.95
CA SER A 43 1.09 11.17 -9.44
C SER A 43 1.82 10.99 -8.12
N MET A 44 2.77 11.88 -7.81
CA MET A 44 3.39 11.90 -6.47
C MET A 44 2.34 11.95 -5.35
N GLY A 45 2.54 11.14 -4.33
CA GLY A 45 1.62 10.98 -3.20
C GLY A 45 0.46 10.01 -3.42
N GLU A 46 0.24 9.52 -4.65
CA GLU A 46 -0.74 8.45 -4.89
C GLU A 46 -0.23 7.09 -4.39
N THR A 47 -1.19 6.23 -4.06
CA THR A 47 -0.91 4.87 -3.59
C THR A 47 -1.08 3.88 -4.73
N ILE A 48 -0.16 2.93 -4.86
CA ILE A 48 -0.29 1.76 -5.73
C ILE A 48 -0.58 0.56 -4.83
N SER A 49 -1.60 -0.22 -5.16
CA SER A 49 -1.96 -1.46 -4.47
C SER A 49 -1.85 -2.60 -5.48
N LEU A 50 -0.83 -3.44 -5.32
CA LEU A 50 -0.59 -4.61 -6.15
C LEU A 50 -1.06 -5.86 -5.41
N THR A 51 -1.96 -6.64 -6.01
CA THR A 51 -2.41 -7.93 -5.45
C THR A 51 -2.08 -9.06 -6.42
N LEU A 52 -1.38 -10.08 -5.92
CA LEU A 52 -1.00 -11.27 -6.68
C LEU A 52 -1.35 -12.53 -5.89
N GLY A 53 -1.65 -13.62 -6.61
CA GLY A 53 -1.74 -14.95 -6.00
C GLY A 53 -0.39 -15.35 -5.41
N ASN A 54 -0.39 -15.86 -4.18
CA ASN A 54 0.81 -16.40 -3.57
C ASN A 54 1.11 -17.75 -4.24
N PRO A 55 2.32 -17.98 -4.75
CA PRO A 55 2.66 -19.22 -5.44
C PRO A 55 2.93 -20.39 -4.47
N GLY A 56 2.73 -20.22 -3.16
CA GLY A 56 3.23 -21.03 -2.03
C GLY A 56 2.92 -22.53 -2.03
N ASP A 57 2.34 -23.06 -3.09
CA ASP A 57 2.45 -24.47 -3.43
C ASP A 57 3.88 -24.82 -3.92
N GLY A 58 4.33 -26.05 -3.64
CA GLY A 58 5.64 -26.53 -4.11
C GLY A 58 6.87 -25.84 -3.50
N GLY A 59 6.72 -25.13 -2.37
CA GLY A 59 7.82 -24.59 -1.57
C GLY A 59 8.39 -23.24 -2.01
N TYR A 60 7.68 -22.51 -2.87
CA TYR A 60 8.05 -21.13 -3.22
C TYR A 60 7.74 -20.16 -2.08
N GLN A 61 8.60 -19.15 -1.94
CA GLN A 61 8.42 -18.02 -1.04
C GLN A 61 8.54 -16.73 -1.85
N VAL A 62 7.65 -15.77 -1.61
CA VAL A 62 7.73 -14.47 -2.29
C VAL A 62 8.89 -13.67 -1.71
N ASN A 63 9.70 -13.09 -2.59
CA ASN A 63 10.85 -12.26 -2.23
C ASN A 63 10.41 -10.80 -2.03
N ASP A 64 11.29 -9.99 -1.43
CA ASP A 64 11.07 -8.55 -1.34
C ASP A 64 10.90 -7.91 -2.74
N PRO A 65 9.97 -6.95 -2.88
CA PRO A 65 9.76 -6.24 -4.14
C PRO A 65 11.00 -5.44 -4.56
N LEU A 66 11.33 -5.48 -5.86
CA LEU A 66 12.42 -4.71 -6.44
C LEU A 66 11.88 -3.46 -7.13
N TYR A 67 12.41 -2.30 -6.75
CA TYR A 67 12.08 -0.99 -7.32
C TYR A 67 13.11 0.07 -6.91
N LYS A 68 13.11 1.22 -7.58
CA LYS A 68 13.89 2.40 -7.18
C LYS A 68 13.22 3.09 -6.01
N THR A 69 13.88 3.07 -4.84
CA THR A 69 13.40 3.70 -3.61
C THR A 69 13.35 5.25 -3.65
N SER A 70 13.96 5.85 -4.67
CA SER A 70 13.80 7.27 -4.98
C SER A 70 12.45 7.60 -5.63
N VAL A 71 11.79 6.61 -6.24
CA VAL A 71 10.52 6.77 -6.98
C VAL A 71 9.34 6.26 -6.14
N LEU A 72 9.45 5.08 -5.53
CA LEU A 72 8.40 4.47 -4.72
C LEU A 72 8.88 4.21 -3.29
N THR A 73 7.94 4.08 -2.36
CA THR A 73 8.19 3.57 -1.00
C THR A 73 7.18 2.49 -0.69
N LEU A 74 7.63 1.29 -0.29
CA LEU A 74 6.76 0.24 0.23
C LEU A 74 6.20 0.70 1.60
N VAL A 75 4.88 0.74 1.70
CA VAL A 75 4.13 1.11 2.91
C VAL A 75 3.77 -0.13 3.71
N SER A 76 3.31 -1.18 3.03
CA SER A 76 2.89 -2.43 3.67
C SER A 76 2.92 -3.59 2.70
N HIS A 77 3.17 -4.79 3.23
CA HIS A 77 2.94 -6.07 2.57
C HIS A 77 2.08 -6.93 3.51
N THR A 78 0.98 -7.46 2.99
CA THR A 78 0.07 -8.33 3.75
C THR A 78 -0.23 -9.60 2.97
N HIS A 79 -0.10 -10.74 3.62
CA HIS A 79 -0.56 -12.02 3.11
C HIS A 79 -1.98 -12.32 3.61
N GLN A 80 -2.85 -12.74 2.71
CA GLN A 80 -4.19 -13.24 3.02
C GLN A 80 -4.27 -14.70 2.59
N ASN A 81 -4.44 -15.59 3.56
CA ASN A 81 -4.69 -17.02 3.30
C ASN A 81 -5.92 -17.20 2.39
N SER A 82 -5.93 -18.29 1.63
CA SER A 82 -7.11 -18.64 0.85
C SER A 82 -8.35 -18.78 1.75
N THR A 83 -9.48 -18.27 1.26
CA THR A 83 -10.80 -18.50 1.84
C THR A 83 -11.48 -19.73 1.24
N THR A 84 -10.87 -20.34 0.22
CA THR A 84 -11.33 -21.57 -0.39
C THR A 84 -10.58 -22.76 0.24
N ASN A 85 -11.25 -23.90 0.34
CA ASN A 85 -10.60 -25.15 0.78
C ASN A 85 -9.94 -25.87 -0.42
N ALA A 86 -9.60 -25.16 -1.49
CA ALA A 86 -9.00 -25.75 -2.67
C ALA A 86 -7.53 -26.10 -2.40
N VAL A 87 -7.16 -27.35 -2.65
CA VAL A 87 -5.76 -27.78 -2.59
C VAL A 87 -4.95 -27.01 -3.62
N GLY A 88 -3.81 -26.46 -3.20
CA GLY A 88 -2.92 -25.66 -4.04
C GLY A 88 -3.23 -24.16 -4.05
N ASP A 89 -4.30 -23.71 -3.40
CA ASP A 89 -4.57 -22.28 -3.24
C ASP A 89 -3.87 -21.73 -1.98
N ALA A 90 -2.71 -21.10 -2.18
CA ALA A 90 -1.94 -20.48 -1.11
C ALA A 90 -2.43 -19.06 -0.75
N GLY A 91 -3.55 -18.59 -1.31
CA GLY A 91 -4.07 -17.25 -1.05
C GLY A 91 -3.38 -16.16 -1.88
N ASN A 92 -3.34 -14.95 -1.35
CA ASN A 92 -2.86 -13.76 -2.07
C ASN A 92 -1.95 -12.89 -1.20
N ASP A 93 -1.04 -12.19 -1.85
CA ASP A 93 -0.25 -11.12 -1.27
C ASP A 93 -0.67 -9.77 -1.84
N THR A 94 -0.73 -8.77 -0.96
CA THR A 94 -0.97 -7.38 -1.33
C THR A 94 0.18 -6.50 -0.87
N TRP A 95 0.79 -5.77 -1.81
CA TRP A 95 1.78 -4.73 -1.55
C TRP A 95 1.17 -3.36 -1.79
N LYS A 96 1.40 -2.44 -0.85
CA LYS A 96 1.04 -1.03 -1.00
C LYS A 96 2.28 -0.19 -1.09
N PHE A 97 2.36 0.63 -2.13
CA PHE A 97 3.44 1.58 -2.34
C PHE A 97 2.89 3.00 -2.39
N THR A 98 3.65 3.98 -1.93
CA THR A 98 3.38 5.40 -2.19
C THR A 98 4.37 5.92 -3.22
N ALA A 99 3.87 6.66 -4.20
CA ALA A 99 4.70 7.41 -5.15
C ALA A 99 5.40 8.56 -4.43
N LYS A 100 6.73 8.49 -4.30
CA LYS A 100 7.54 9.41 -3.50
C LYS A 100 8.24 10.49 -4.33
N GLY A 101 8.73 10.13 -5.51
CA GLY A 101 9.51 11.02 -6.37
C GLY A 101 9.20 10.78 -7.84
N SER A 102 9.32 11.82 -8.65
CA SER A 102 9.08 11.74 -10.09
C SER A 102 10.12 10.85 -10.79
N GLY A 103 9.72 10.30 -11.95
CA GLY A 103 10.54 9.44 -12.77
C GLY A 103 9.99 8.02 -12.91
N THR A 104 10.83 7.10 -13.37
CA THR A 104 10.39 5.77 -13.77
C THR A 104 11.18 4.68 -13.03
N THR A 105 10.45 3.68 -12.53
CA THR A 105 11.01 2.44 -11.97
C THR A 105 10.35 1.22 -12.59
N THR A 106 11.09 0.12 -12.70
CA THR A 106 10.47 -1.20 -12.82
C THR A 106 10.06 -1.64 -11.42
N LEU A 107 8.81 -2.07 -11.24
CA LEU A 107 8.35 -2.75 -10.03
C LEU A 107 8.28 -4.24 -10.35
N GLU A 108 9.11 -5.04 -9.69
CA GLU A 108 9.22 -6.47 -9.92
C GLU A 108 8.92 -7.24 -8.62
N ILE A 109 8.03 -8.24 -8.71
CA ILE A 109 7.77 -9.22 -7.66
C ILE A 109 8.28 -10.56 -8.16
N THR A 110 9.06 -11.24 -7.32
CA THR A 110 9.61 -12.57 -7.64
C THR A 110 9.36 -13.52 -6.50
N ALA A 111 9.37 -14.82 -6.79
CA ALA A 111 9.39 -15.86 -5.78
C ALA A 111 10.61 -16.75 -5.99
N SER A 112 11.08 -17.36 -4.91
CA SER A 112 12.18 -18.32 -4.96
C SER A 112 11.90 -19.57 -4.14
N ARG A 113 12.51 -20.69 -4.52
CA ARG A 113 12.54 -21.93 -3.72
C ARG A 113 13.94 -22.53 -3.69
N GLY A 114 14.18 -23.39 -2.71
CA GLY A 114 15.46 -24.08 -2.52
C GLY A 114 16.52 -23.23 -1.82
N THR A 115 17.70 -23.82 -1.62
CA THR A 115 18.82 -23.13 -0.96
C THR A 115 19.36 -22.01 -1.86
N GLN A 116 19.46 -20.81 -1.29
CA GLN A 116 19.99 -19.61 -1.97
C GLN A 116 19.20 -19.13 -3.21
N GLY A 117 17.92 -19.48 -3.34
CA GLY A 117 17.07 -18.96 -4.42
C GLY A 117 17.44 -19.46 -5.82
N ALA A 118 18.00 -20.67 -5.91
CA ALA A 118 18.40 -21.31 -7.15
C ALA A 118 17.27 -21.35 -8.20
N ASP A 119 16.03 -21.54 -7.74
CA ASP A 119 14.83 -21.48 -8.58
C ASP A 119 14.08 -20.18 -8.30
N LYS A 120 14.46 -19.10 -8.99
CA LYS A 120 13.76 -17.81 -8.94
C LYS A 120 12.82 -17.66 -10.14
N ILE A 121 11.56 -17.30 -9.88
CA ILE A 121 10.54 -17.01 -10.89
C ILE A 121 10.06 -15.55 -10.76
N SER A 122 9.72 -14.94 -11.90
CA SER A 122 9.05 -13.63 -11.92
C SER A 122 7.55 -13.83 -11.81
N LEU A 123 6.92 -13.14 -10.85
CA LEU A 123 5.47 -13.16 -10.67
C LEU A 123 4.82 -11.94 -11.34
N PHE A 124 5.50 -10.80 -11.34
CA PHE A 124 5.00 -9.55 -11.87
C PHE A 124 6.16 -8.62 -12.22
N SER A 125 6.03 -7.89 -13.33
CA SER A 125 6.97 -6.84 -13.70
C SER A 125 6.25 -5.77 -14.51
N ASN A 126 6.19 -4.55 -13.98
CA ASN A 126 5.64 -3.39 -14.68
C ASN A 126 6.60 -2.20 -14.64
N GLN A 127 6.50 -1.35 -15.66
CA GLN A 127 7.06 -0.01 -15.59
C GLN A 127 6.09 0.91 -14.83
N ILE A 128 6.58 1.58 -13.80
CA ILE A 128 5.83 2.58 -13.03
C ILE A 128 6.43 3.95 -13.32
N THR A 129 5.61 4.86 -13.82
CA THR A 129 5.98 6.24 -14.10
C THR A 129 5.25 7.17 -13.13
N VAL A 130 6.02 7.92 -12.35
CA VAL A 130 5.53 8.92 -11.40
C VAL A 130 5.70 10.31 -12.01
N LYS A 131 4.58 11.04 -12.12
CA LYS A 131 4.53 12.43 -12.62
C LYS A 131 4.38 13.43 -11.48
#